data_AF-A0A954R6U4-F1
#
_entry.id   AF-A0A954R6U4-F1
#
_cell.length_a   1.000
_cell.length_b   1.000
_cell.length_c   1.000
_cell.angle_alpha   90.00
_cell.angle_beta   90.00
_cell.angle_gamma   90.00
#
_symmetry.space_group_name_H-M   'P 1'
#
loop_
_entity.id
_entity.type
_entity.pdbx_description
1 polymer ?
#
loop_
_entity_poly.entity_id
_entity_poly.type
_entity_poly.pdbx_seq_one_letter_code
_entity_poly.pdbx_strand_id
1 'polypeptide(L)'
;FGIEWLRERLHARQRHDRRLETALGMLHRYGAIEGTLTPLAIEEINELPDELRDAQKLAEKLDRDQRKLLSLVEYVRTEQDRREFIREYFMGDDTRVDNWPQD
;
A
#
# COMPACT_ATOMS: atom_id res chain seq x y z
N PHE A 1 11.20 27.34 1.33
CA PHE A 1 11.86 26.04 1.64
C PHE A 1 11.04 24.93 0.97
N GLY A 2 11.66 23.80 0.61
CA GLY A 2 11.02 22.73 -0.18
C GLY A 2 11.06 21.37 0.51
N ILE A 3 10.68 20.31 -0.20
CA ILE A 3 10.60 18.96 0.33
C ILE A 3 11.91 18.44 0.96
N GLU A 4 13.07 18.83 0.45
CA GLU A 4 14.37 18.42 1.00
C GLU A 4 14.58 18.97 2.42
N TRP A 5 14.17 20.21 2.68
CA TRP A 5 14.23 20.83 4.01
C TRP A 5 13.30 20.11 5.00
N LEU A 6 12.10 19.74 4.54
CA LEU A 6 11.14 18.99 5.36
C LEU A 6 11.69 17.58 5.68
N ARG A 7 12.33 16.94 4.70
CA ARG A 7 12.97 15.64 4.87
C ARG A 7 14.12 15.70 5.87
N GLU A 8 15.00 16.69 5.79
CA GLU A 8 16.10 16.89 6.75
C GLU A 8 15.58 17.07 8.19
N ARG A 9 14.43 17.75 8.35
CA ARG A 9 13.83 17.99 9.67
C ARG A 9 13.18 16.74 10.28
N LEU A 10 12.61 15.86 9.46
CA LEU A 10 11.94 14.62 9.90
C LEU A 10 12.91 13.43 10.01
N HIS A 11 13.83 13.28 9.05
CA HIS A 11 14.71 12.14 8.89
C HIS A 11 16.18 12.57 8.91
N ALA A 12 16.67 13.02 10.08
CA ALA A 12 18.05 13.48 10.23
C ALA A 12 19.12 12.42 9.87
N ARG A 13 18.75 11.13 9.82
CA ARG A 13 19.68 10.00 9.64
C ARG A 13 19.64 9.35 8.25
N GLN A 14 18.56 9.50 7.48
CA GLN A 14 18.40 8.82 6.18
C GLN A 14 17.97 9.80 5.09
N ARG A 15 18.97 10.37 4.41
CA ARG A 15 18.78 11.36 3.33
C ARG A 15 17.97 10.83 2.13
N HIS A 16 18.04 9.52 1.89
CA HIS A 16 17.35 8.84 0.77
C HIS A 16 16.00 8.24 1.16
N ASP A 17 15.51 8.47 2.39
CA ASP A 17 14.19 8.00 2.80
C ASP A 17 13.09 8.75 2.03
N ARG A 18 12.34 8.03 1.20
CA ARG A 18 11.27 8.57 0.35
C ARG A 18 9.88 8.46 0.97
N ARG A 19 9.77 8.00 2.22
CA ARG A 19 8.48 7.77 2.88
C ARG A 19 7.65 9.04 3.01
N LEU A 20 8.31 10.19 3.17
CA LEU A 20 7.63 11.49 3.23
C LEU A 20 6.91 11.80 1.91
N GLU A 21 7.58 11.67 0.77
CA GLU A 21 6.99 11.89 -0.55
C GLU A 21 5.87 10.88 -0.83
N THR A 22 6.06 9.62 -0.45
CA THR A 22 5.02 8.60 -0.58
C THR A 22 3.79 8.94 0.27
N ALA A 23 3.97 9.35 1.52
CA ALA A 23 2.88 9.74 2.40
C ALA A 23 2.11 10.96 1.84
N LEU A 24 2.83 12.01 1.42
CA LEU A 24 2.20 13.19 0.81
C LEU A 24 1.48 12.85 -0.50
N GLY A 25 2.06 11.99 -1.33
CA GLY A 25 1.40 11.49 -2.55
C GLY A 25 0.13 10.70 -2.27
N MET A 26 0.11 9.90 -1.20
CA MET A 26 -1.11 9.21 -0.75
C MET A 26 -2.16 10.21 -0.29
N LEU A 27 -1.81 11.16 0.57
CA LEU A 27 -2.75 12.18 1.05
C LEU A 27 -3.36 13.00 -0.10
N HIS A 28 -2.53 13.38 -1.08
CA HIS A 28 -2.99 14.09 -2.27
C HIS A 28 -3.91 13.22 -3.14
N ARG A 29 -3.57 11.94 -3.36
CA ARG A 29 -4.42 11.00 -4.12
C ARG A 29 -5.80 10.83 -3.49
N TYR A 30 -5.84 10.84 -2.16
CA TYR A 30 -7.07 10.74 -1.39
C TYR A 30 -7.82 12.08 -1.24
N GLY A 31 -7.30 13.17 -1.81
CA GLY A 31 -7.92 14.49 -1.73
C GLY A 31 -7.90 15.11 -0.33
N ALA A 32 -7.10 14.59 0.59
CA ALA A 32 -6.96 15.15 1.94
C ALA A 32 -6.15 16.45 1.92
N ILE A 33 -5.18 16.56 1.01
CA ILE A 33 -4.34 17.75 0.83
C ILE A 33 -4.25 18.16 -0.64
N GLU A 34 -4.02 19.45 -0.89
CA GLU A 34 -3.62 19.99 -2.19
C GLU A 34 -2.41 20.93 -2.06
N GLY A 35 -1.86 21.33 -3.20
CA GLY A 35 -0.84 22.36 -3.30
C GLY A 35 0.43 21.88 -4.00
N THR A 36 1.56 22.49 -3.67
CA THR A 36 2.86 22.23 -4.29
C THR A 36 3.91 21.84 -3.25
N LEU A 37 4.82 20.94 -3.64
CA LEU A 37 5.94 20.51 -2.80
C LEU A 37 7.21 21.36 -3.04
N THR A 38 7.23 22.11 -4.14
CA THR A 38 8.32 23.02 -4.52
C THR A 38 7.75 24.29 -5.18
N PRO A 39 7.62 25.42 -4.45
CA PRO A 39 7.87 25.58 -3.01
C PRO A 39 6.90 24.76 -2.15
N LEU A 40 7.23 24.50 -0.88
CA LEU A 40 6.33 23.78 0.03
C LEU A 40 5.14 24.68 0.41
N ALA A 41 4.00 24.43 -0.22
CA ALA A 41 2.72 25.08 0.05
C ALA A 41 1.64 23.99 -0.01
N ILE A 42 1.23 23.50 1.15
CA ILE A 42 0.26 22.42 1.29
C ILE A 42 -0.90 22.94 2.13
N GLU A 43 -2.12 22.69 1.66
CA GLU A 43 -3.35 23.01 2.38
C GLU A 43 -4.15 21.72 2.63
N GLU A 44 -4.73 21.60 3.82
CA GLU A 44 -5.69 20.55 4.15
C GLU A 44 -7.04 20.92 3.54
N ILE A 45 -7.59 20.04 2.71
CA ILE A 45 -8.85 20.31 2.00
C ILE A 45 -9.99 19.47 2.55
N ASN A 46 -9.71 18.22 2.92
CA ASN A 46 -10.71 17.29 3.42
C ASN A 46 -10.15 16.49 4.60
N GLU A 47 -11.06 15.94 5.40
CA GLU A 47 -10.68 14.96 6.41
C GLU A 47 -9.99 13.75 5.79
N LEU A 48 -9.13 13.11 6.58
CA LEU A 48 -8.48 11.87 6.20
C LEU A 48 -9.54 10.77 5.95
N PRO A 49 -9.50 10.06 4.82
CA PRO A 49 -10.45 8.97 4.54
C PRO A 49 -10.42 7.89 5.61
N ASP A 50 -11.57 7.27 5.87
CA ASP A 50 -11.71 6.15 6.81
C ASP A 50 -10.75 5.00 6.50
N GLU A 51 -10.49 4.77 5.21
CA GLU A 51 -9.55 3.76 4.72
C GLU A 51 -8.12 3.95 5.23
N LEU A 52 -7.72 5.19 5.56
CA LEU A 52 -6.40 5.52 6.13
C LEU A 52 -6.45 5.67 7.65
N ARG A 53 -7.64 5.76 8.25
CA ARG A 53 -7.84 5.90 9.71
C ARG A 53 -8.04 4.55 10.40
N ASP A 54 -8.59 3.58 9.69
CA ASP A 54 -8.94 2.28 10.25
C ASP A 54 -7.73 1.34 10.27
N ALA A 55 -7.04 1.32 11.40
CA ALA A 55 -5.87 0.46 11.63
C ALA A 55 -6.20 -1.04 11.47
N GLN A 56 -7.42 -1.45 11.79
CA GLN A 56 -7.83 -2.84 11.65
C GLN A 56 -7.97 -3.21 10.17
N LYS A 57 -8.66 -2.39 9.38
CA LYS A 57 -8.75 -2.60 7.91
C LYS A 57 -7.38 -2.58 7.24
N LEU A 58 -6.46 -1.72 7.68
CA LEU A 58 -5.08 -1.73 7.18
C LEU A 58 -4.37 -3.04 7.50
N ALA A 59 -4.50 -3.55 8.72
CA ALA A 59 -3.88 -4.80 9.13
C ALA A 59 -4.45 -6.00 8.35
N GLU A 60 -5.76 -6.04 8.15
CA GLU A 60 -6.43 -7.06 7.34
C GLU A 60 -5.99 -7.01 5.87
N LYS A 61 -5.84 -5.81 5.30
CA LYS A 61 -5.30 -5.63 3.94
C LYS A 61 -3.85 -6.12 3.85
N LEU A 62 -3.02 -5.77 4.83
CA LEU A 62 -1.62 -6.20 4.86
C LEU A 62 -1.49 -7.73 4.92
N ASP A 63 -2.25 -8.38 5.81
CA ASP A 63 -2.29 -9.84 5.91
C ASP A 63 -2.75 -10.48 4.60
N ARG A 64 -3.82 -9.95 3.97
CA ARG A 64 -4.29 -10.39 2.65
C ARG A 64 -3.20 -10.31 1.59
N ASP A 65 -2.51 -9.17 1.50
CA ASP A 65 -1.48 -8.93 0.49
C ASP A 65 -0.25 -9.83 0.73
N GLN A 66 0.13 -10.07 1.98
CA GLN A 66 1.20 -11.00 2.36
C GLN A 66 0.86 -12.44 1.97
N ARG A 67 -0.38 -12.88 2.19
CA ARG A 67 -0.84 -14.22 1.77
C ARG A 67 -0.83 -14.38 0.26
N LYS A 68 -1.29 -13.37 -0.50
CA LYS A 68 -1.21 -13.38 -1.97
C LYS A 68 0.22 -13.47 -2.47
N LEU A 69 1.13 -12.72 -1.85
CA LEU A 69 2.57 -12.78 -2.18
C LEU A 69 3.14 -14.17 -1.87
N LEU A 70 2.78 -14.76 -0.73
CA LEU A 70 3.18 -16.12 -0.38
C LEU A 70 2.71 -17.13 -1.43
N SER A 71 1.45 -17.08 -1.84
CA SER A 71 0.91 -17.96 -2.88
C SER A 71 1.63 -17.80 -4.22
N LEU A 72 2.07 -16.58 -4.57
CA LEU A 72 2.90 -16.36 -5.76
C LEU A 72 4.28 -17.02 -5.64
N VAL A 73 4.91 -16.93 -4.46
CA VAL A 73 6.19 -17.60 -4.20
C VAL A 73 6.04 -19.12 -4.28
N GLU A 74 4.97 -19.67 -3.71
CA GLU A 74 4.63 -21.09 -3.78
C GLU A 74 4.40 -21.53 -5.23
N TYR A 75 3.64 -20.74 -6.02
CA TYR A 75 3.43 -20.99 -7.44
C TYR A 75 4.73 -21.04 -8.23
N VAL A 76 5.67 -20.13 -7.98
CA VAL A 76 6.97 -20.12 -8.67
C VAL A 76 7.80 -21.35 -8.31
N ARG A 77 7.67 -21.85 -7.08
CA ARG A 77 8.41 -23.00 -6.56
C ARG A 77 7.74 -24.35 -6.85
N THR A 78 6.50 -24.36 -7.34
CA THR A 78 5.75 -25.60 -7.48
C THR A 78 6.30 -26.48 -8.60
N GLU A 79 6.38 -27.77 -8.32
CA GLU A 79 6.66 -28.81 -9.32
C GLU A 79 5.36 -29.44 -9.85
N GLN A 80 4.20 -29.05 -9.30
CA GLN A 80 2.88 -29.52 -9.72
C GLN A 80 2.45 -28.88 -11.05
N ASP A 81 1.35 -29.39 -11.64
CA ASP A 81 0.76 -28.77 -12.82
C ASP A 81 0.29 -27.34 -12.51
N ARG A 82 0.81 -26.37 -13.26
CA ARG A 82 0.54 -24.94 -13.04
C ARG A 82 -0.93 -24.58 -13.24
N ARG A 83 -1.62 -25.26 -14.16
CA ARG A 83 -3.04 -25.01 -14.45
C ARG A 83 -3.90 -25.54 -13.32
N GLU A 84 -3.50 -26.64 -12.69
CA GLU A 84 -4.12 -27.14 -11.48
C GLU A 84 -3.91 -26.19 -10.30
N PHE A 85 -2.67 -25.73 -10.05
CA PHE A 85 -2.39 -24.73 -9.00
C PHE A 85 -3.25 -23.47 -9.15
N ILE A 86 -3.32 -22.91 -10.36
CA ILE A 86 -4.11 -21.70 -10.62
C ILE A 86 -5.61 -21.98 -10.38
N ARG A 87 -6.10 -23.16 -10.79
CA ARG A 87 -7.49 -23.54 -10.54
C ARG A 87 -7.77 -23.64 -9.05
N GLU A 88 -6.89 -24.24 -8.26
CA GLU A 88 -7.01 -24.32 -6.81
C GLU A 88 -6.95 -22.93 -6.15
N TYR A 89 -6.05 -22.06 -6.58
CA TYR A 89 -5.91 -20.70 -6.03
C TYR A 89 -7.17 -19.84 -6.24
N PHE A 90 -7.85 -19.97 -7.40
CA PHE A 90 -9.03 -19.16 -7.73
C PHE A 90 -10.39 -19.86 -7.46
N MET A 91 -10.45 -21.19 -7.51
CA MET A 91 -11.69 -21.98 -7.40
C MET A 91 -11.68 -22.99 -6.25
N GLY A 92 -10.54 -23.16 -5.57
CA GLY A 92 -10.44 -24.04 -4.41
C GLY A 92 -11.36 -23.54 -3.30
N ASP A 93 -12.02 -24.49 -2.66
CA ASP A 93 -12.91 -24.27 -1.52
C ASP A 93 -12.04 -23.99 -0.29
N ASP A 94 -11.36 -22.84 -0.29
CA ASP A 94 -10.55 -22.45 0.85
C ASP A 94 -11.05 -21.13 1.43
N THR A 95 -11.51 -21.28 2.66
CA THR A 95 -11.56 -20.28 3.75
C THR A 95 -10.31 -19.39 3.89
N ARG A 96 -9.27 -19.61 3.10
CA ARG A 96 -8.06 -18.80 2.98
C ARG A 96 -8.21 -17.77 1.87
N VAL A 97 -8.74 -16.62 2.28
CA VAL A 97 -8.65 -15.35 1.56
C VAL A 97 -9.51 -15.29 0.29
N ASP A 98 -10.44 -14.35 0.28
CA ASP A 98 -11.19 -13.97 -0.91
C ASP A 98 -10.19 -13.41 -1.96
N ASN A 99 -9.72 -14.30 -2.85
CA ASN A 99 -8.66 -14.04 -3.82
C ASN A 99 -9.22 -13.47 -5.13
N TRP A 100 -10.54 -13.37 -5.26
CA TRP A 100 -11.19 -12.70 -6.37
C TRP A 100 -11.01 -11.17 -6.25
N PRO A 101 -10.69 -10.44 -7.35
CA PRO A 101 -10.76 -8.99 -7.36
C PRO A 101 -12.21 -8.57 -7.12
N GLN A 102 -12.48 -7.93 -5.99
CA GLN A 102 -13.75 -7.26 -5.74
C GLN A 102 -13.62 -5.88 -6.41
N ASP A 103 -14.27 -5.70 -7.55
CA ASP A 103 -14.33 -4.42 -8.30
C ASP A 103 -15.15 -3.38 -7.53
#